data_AF-A0A427A5W6-F1
#
_entry.id   AF-A0A427A5W6-F1
#
_cell.length_a   1.000
_cell.length_b   1.000
_cell.length_c   1.000
_cell.angle_alpha   90.00
_cell.angle_beta   90.00
_cell.angle_gamma   90.00
#
_symmetry.space_group_name_H-M   'P 1'
#
loop_
_entity.id
_entity.type
_entity.pdbx_description
1 polymer ?
#
loop_
_entity_poly.entity_id
_entity_poly.type
_entity_poly.pdbx_seq_one_letter_code
_entity_poly.pdbx_strand_id
1 'polypeptide(L)'
;MNEVQKEFHKSNEELGEGISAGSPFVQEIQDKSIPLNFYLPMLEAYDGGSDLVEHVVAFRAQMTLYGIFDALICRAFPTTLQGPARM
;
A
#
# COMPACT_ATOMS: atom_id res chain seq x y z
N MET A 1 -17.15 -1.38 30.46
CA MET A 1 -16.65 -0.27 29.63
C MET A 1 -15.34 0.14 30.26
N ASN A 2 -14.21 -0.28 29.68
CA ASN A 2 -12.91 0.09 30.21
C ASN A 2 -12.05 0.52 29.01
N GLU A 3 -11.81 1.83 28.95
CA GLU A 3 -10.76 2.46 28.18
C GLU A 3 -9.41 1.82 28.52
N VAL A 4 -8.77 1.17 27.55
CA VAL A 4 -7.30 1.18 27.38
C VAL A 4 -7.03 0.92 25.91
N GLN A 5 -7.14 1.95 25.06
CA GLN A 5 -6.41 1.96 23.80
C GLN A 5 -4.94 2.19 24.15
N LYS A 6 -4.22 1.09 24.33
CA LYS A 6 -2.80 1.12 24.66
C LYS A 6 -2.03 1.54 23.42
N GLU A 7 -1.60 2.79 23.45
CA GLU A 7 -0.43 3.37 22.77
C GLU A 7 0.57 2.36 22.19
N PHE A 8 0.99 2.61 20.96
CA PHE A 8 2.38 2.38 20.59
C PHE A 8 3.01 3.73 20.23
N HIS A 9 4.18 3.94 20.83
CA HIS A 9 4.76 5.24 21.10
C HIS A 9 5.12 6.06 19.87
N LYS A 10 4.97 7.37 20.07
CA LYS A 10 5.57 8.47 19.31
C LYS A 10 7.11 8.38 19.31
N SER A 11 7.71 8.63 18.16
CA SER A 11 9.11 9.08 17.98
C SER A 11 9.08 10.05 16.80
N ASN A 12 8.88 11.35 17.04
CA ASN A 12 9.87 12.41 17.28
C ASN A 12 10.30 13.14 15.99
N GLU A 13 10.16 14.47 16.05
CA GLU A 13 10.81 15.54 15.28
C GLU A 13 10.59 15.62 13.76
N GLU A 14 9.70 16.55 13.40
CA GLU A 14 9.94 17.64 12.45
C GLU A 14 11.17 17.47 11.55
N LEU A 15 10.95 16.91 10.36
CA LEU A 15 11.66 17.35 9.18
C LEU A 15 10.63 18.05 8.30
N GLY A 16 10.81 19.37 8.18
CA GLY A 16 10.12 20.18 7.20
C GLY A 16 10.26 19.59 5.80
N GLU A 17 9.37 20.06 4.92
CA GLU A 17 9.19 19.59 3.53
C GLU A 17 8.26 18.37 3.40
N GLY A 18 7.06 18.50 3.96
CA GLY A 18 5.94 17.54 3.93
C GLY A 18 5.24 17.39 2.57
N ILE A 19 6.01 17.15 1.51
CA ILE A 19 5.57 16.51 0.27
C ILE A 19 6.74 15.64 -0.15
N SER A 20 6.57 14.32 -0.22
CA SER A 20 7.49 13.50 -0.99
C SER A 20 7.40 14.00 -2.44
N ALA A 21 8.27 14.93 -2.83
CA ALA A 21 8.21 15.71 -4.07
C ALA A 21 8.36 14.87 -5.37
N GLY A 22 8.27 13.54 -5.26
CA GLY A 22 8.27 12.60 -6.37
C GLY A 22 7.26 11.45 -6.23
N SER A 23 6.40 11.45 -5.20
CA SER A 23 5.35 10.44 -5.08
C SER A 23 4.21 10.73 -6.06
N PRO A 24 3.75 9.75 -6.85
CA PRO A 24 2.60 9.92 -7.75
C PRO A 24 1.26 9.96 -7.01
N PHE A 25 1.25 9.74 -5.69
CA PHE A 25 0.03 9.65 -4.89
C PHE A 25 -0.35 10.98 -4.23
N VAL A 26 -1.65 11.25 -4.11
CA VAL A 26 -2.16 12.36 -3.29
C VAL A 26 -1.85 12.15 -1.80
N GLN A 27 -1.78 13.23 -1.01
CA GLN A 27 -1.43 13.17 0.42
C GLN A 27 -2.30 12.18 1.21
N GLU A 28 -3.61 12.11 0.94
CA GLU A 28 -4.52 11.16 1.61
C GLU A 28 -4.04 9.69 1.49
N ILE A 29 -3.42 9.33 0.37
CA ILE A 29 -2.87 7.98 0.14
C ILE A 29 -1.50 7.83 0.83
N GLN A 30 -0.69 8.88 0.86
CA GLN A 30 0.63 8.88 1.49
C GLN A 30 0.53 8.78 3.02
N ASP A 31 -0.44 9.49 3.61
CA ASP A 31 -0.63 9.62 5.06
C ASP A 31 -1.23 8.36 5.70
N LYS A 32 -1.83 7.46 4.90
CA LYS A 32 -2.32 6.18 5.42
C LYS A 32 -1.15 5.24 5.69
N SER A 33 -0.97 4.90 6.97
CA SER A 33 -0.05 3.87 7.39
C SER A 33 -0.48 2.51 6.84
N ILE A 34 0.45 1.78 6.24
CA ILE A 34 0.25 0.37 5.92
C ILE A 34 0.26 -0.38 7.27
N PRO A 35 -0.78 -1.16 7.62
CA PRO A 35 -0.78 -1.94 8.85
C PRO A 35 0.45 -2.85 8.92
N LEU A 36 1.09 -2.96 10.08
CA LEU A 36 2.29 -3.78 10.24
C LEU A 36 2.06 -5.28 9.93
N ASN A 37 0.82 -5.74 10.04
CA ASN A 37 0.39 -7.11 9.74
C ASN A 37 -0.13 -7.25 8.29
N PHE A 38 0.19 -6.31 7.41
CA PHE A 38 -0.16 -6.38 6.00
C PHE A 38 0.58 -7.55 5.35
N TYR A 39 -0.14 -8.62 5.08
CA TYR A 39 0.35 -9.65 4.19
C TYR A 39 0.17 -9.16 2.76
N LEU A 40 1.29 -8.98 2.06
CA LEU A 40 1.27 -8.86 0.62
C LEU A 40 0.52 -10.08 0.07
N PRO A 41 -0.49 -9.88 -0.81
CA PRO A 41 -1.15 -11.00 -1.43
C PRO A 41 -0.09 -11.87 -2.12
N MET A 42 -0.21 -13.19 -1.95
CA MET A 42 0.60 -14.18 -2.64
C MET A 42 0.16 -14.26 -4.12
N LEU A 43 0.20 -13.12 -4.80
CA LEU A 43 -0.02 -12.99 -6.23
C LEU A 43 1.35 -13.10 -6.90
N GLU A 44 1.41 -13.74 -8.07
CA GLU A 44 2.62 -13.65 -8.88
C GLU A 44 2.89 -12.19 -9.23
N ALA A 45 4.14 -11.79 -9.13
CA ALA A 45 4.51 -10.43 -9.48
C ALA A 45 4.35 -10.23 -10.99
N TYR A 46 3.78 -9.10 -11.37
CA TYR A 46 3.58 -8.74 -12.76
C TYR A 46 4.91 -8.34 -13.40
N ASP A 47 5.38 -9.15 -14.35
CA ASP A 47 6.64 -8.93 -15.08
C ASP A 47 6.45 -8.23 -16.43
N GLY A 48 5.19 -7.97 -16.83
CA GLY A 48 4.84 -7.42 -18.13
C GLY A 48 4.47 -8.46 -19.19
N GLY A 49 4.54 -9.76 -18.88
CA GLY A 49 4.26 -10.84 -19.82
C GLY A 49 2.79 -11.27 -19.88
N SER A 50 2.03 -11.04 -18.81
CA SER A 50 0.59 -11.37 -18.72
C SER A 50 -0.31 -10.16 -18.96
N ASP A 51 -1.62 -10.38 -18.97
CA ASP A 51 -2.60 -9.31 -19.11
C ASP A 51 -2.66 -8.42 -17.85
N LEU A 52 -2.40 -7.12 -18.02
CA LEU A 52 -2.39 -6.17 -16.92
C LEU A 52 -3.78 -5.98 -16.29
N VAL A 53 -4.86 -6.09 -17.07
CA VAL A 53 -6.23 -5.89 -16.57
C VAL A 53 -6.60 -7.06 -15.65
N GLU A 54 -6.31 -8.29 -16.06
CA GLU A 54 -6.49 -9.50 -15.26
C GLU A 54 -5.66 -9.43 -13.96
N HIS A 55 -4.40 -8.99 -14.04
CA HIS A 55 -3.56 -8.78 -12.86
C HIS A 55 -4.16 -7.77 -11.88
N VAL A 56 -4.64 -6.62 -12.38
CA VAL A 56 -5.30 -5.60 -11.54
C VAL A 56 -6.59 -6.13 -10.92
N VAL A 57 -7.40 -6.88 -11.66
CA VAL A 57 -8.63 -7.50 -11.15
C VAL A 57 -8.31 -8.52 -10.05
N ALA A 58 -7.33 -9.40 -10.27
CA ALA A 58 -6.90 -10.40 -9.30
C ALA A 58 -6.35 -9.74 -8.03
N PHE A 59 -5.49 -8.73 -8.17
CA PHE A 59 -4.97 -7.94 -7.06
C PHE A 59 -6.08 -7.28 -6.26
N ARG A 60 -7.02 -6.58 -6.92
CA ARG A 60 -8.15 -5.93 -6.24
C ARG A 60 -9.05 -6.93 -5.52
N ALA A 61 -9.32 -8.09 -6.12
CA ALA A 61 -10.10 -9.15 -5.51
C ALA A 61 -9.43 -9.64 -4.21
N GLN A 62 -8.12 -9.89 -4.22
CA GLN A 62 -7.39 -10.30 -3.02
C GLN A 62 -7.37 -9.20 -1.95
N MET A 63 -7.11 -7.96 -2.33
CA MET A 63 -7.08 -6.85 -1.37
C MET A 63 -8.44 -6.62 -0.70
N THR A 64 -9.54 -6.86 -1.44
CA THR A 64 -10.90 -6.83 -0.90
C THR A 64 -11.12 -7.93 0.15
N LEU A 65 -10.59 -9.14 -0.06
CA LEU A 65 -10.68 -10.24 0.91
C LEU A 65 -9.98 -9.92 2.24
N TYR A 66 -8.88 -9.17 2.20
CA TYR A 66 -8.16 -8.73 3.39
C TYR A 66 -8.75 -7.46 4.02
N GLY A 67 -9.84 -6.91 3.48
CA GLY A 67 -10.49 -5.70 4.00
C GLY A 67 -9.64 -4.44 3.86
N ILE A 68 -8.82 -4.37 2.82
CA ILE A 68 -7.87 -3.27 2.61
C ILE A 68 -8.57 -2.11 1.87
N PHE A 69 -8.41 -0.89 2.39
CA PHE A 69 -8.98 0.32 1.80
C PHE A 69 -8.28 0.74 0.50
N ASP A 70 -9.01 1.36 -0.43
CA ASP A 70 -8.54 1.77 -1.76
C ASP A 70 -7.19 2.49 -1.76
N ALA A 71 -6.95 3.38 -0.80
CA ALA A 71 -5.69 4.08 -0.68
C ALA A 71 -4.49 3.14 -0.38
N LEU A 72 -4.69 2.12 0.45
CA LEU A 72 -3.67 1.09 0.68
C LEU A 72 -3.52 0.16 -0.54
N ILE A 73 -4.61 -0.08 -1.28
CA ILE A 73 -4.57 -0.80 -2.57
C ILE A 73 -3.64 -0.06 -3.55
N CYS A 74 -3.84 1.25 -3.71
CA CYS A 74 -2.99 2.09 -4.54
C CYS A 74 -1.52 2.05 -4.09
N ARG A 75 -1.26 2.13 -2.77
CA ARG A 75 0.10 2.14 -2.23
C ARG A 75 0.81 0.78 -2.35
N ALA A 76 0.06 -0.32 -2.30
CA ALA A 76 0.63 -1.67 -2.38
C ALA A 76 0.80 -2.17 -3.82
N PHE A 77 0.01 -1.68 -4.79
CA PHE A 77 0.08 -2.16 -6.18
C PHE A 77 1.50 -2.11 -6.79
N PRO A 78 2.31 -1.03 -6.62
CA PRO A 78 3.67 -0.98 -7.16
C PRO A 78 4.59 -2.09 -6.64
N THR A 79 4.31 -2.64 -5.46
CA THR A 79 5.10 -3.77 -4.90
C THR A 79 4.80 -5.10 -5.57
N THR A 80 3.72 -5.20 -6.33
CA THR A 80 3.38 -6.39 -7.13
C THR A 80 4.05 -6.39 -8.50
N LEU A 81 4.74 -5.32 -8.88
CA LEU A 81 5.44 -5.22 -10.15
C LEU A 81 6.83 -5.83 -10.03
N GLN A 82 7.31 -6.51 -11.07
CA GLN A 82 8.64 -7.10 -11.16
C GLN A 82 9.28 -6.80 -12.52
N GLY A 83 10.63 -6.84 -12.56
CA GLY A 83 11.36 -6.77 -13.81
C GLY A 83 11.13 -5.45 -14.57
N PRO A 84 10.96 -5.50 -15.91
CA PRO A 84 10.71 -4.31 -16.73
C PRO A 84 9.47 -3.51 -16.31
N ALA A 85 8.49 -4.13 -15.65
CA ALA A 85 7.28 -3.46 -15.20
C ALA A 85 7.46 -2.57 -13.96
N ARG A 86 8.61 -2.62 -13.27
CA ARG A 86 8.90 -1.76 -12.11
C ARG A 86 9.44 -0.36 -12.45
N MET A 87 9.87 -0.16 -13.69
CA MET A 87 10.66 1.02 -14.12
C MET A 87 9.80 2.20 -14.53
#